data_AF-A0A0T5ZH83-F1
#
_entry.id   AF-A0A0T5ZH83-F1
#
_cell.length_a   1.000
_cell.length_b   1.000
_cell.length_c   1.000
_cell.angle_alpha   90.00
_cell.angle_beta   90.00
_cell.angle_gamma   90.00
#
_symmetry.space_group_name_H-M   'P 1'
#
loop_
_entity.id
_entity.type
_entity.pdbx_description
1 polymer ?
#
loop_
_entity_poly.entity_id
_entity_poly.type
_entity_poly.pdbx_seq_one_letter_code
_entity_poly.pdbx_strand_id
1 'polypeptide(L)'
;MDPEGTFFGVMTDTAGHGTSSAASIASKGVVEYDIYNNTSKYKIKGVAPGAKIIPVKALWFGDTVYAWLWAAGFDSKDNKWVFEGKPRADIISNSWGVSNFPSLQSGPGLDILSLILSVLVIPHTLDDNYPGVTIVTSAGNSGHGYGTLGLPNASPYGITVGATTNNVFVGYGSFKDQPRFGNTTVHNNNVVDFSSRGPGIIGDPKPDIMSIGAYSFTPTTISKIKKDPSQNAFTLFGGTSMAAPLVSGSAAF
;
A
#
# COMPACT_ATOMS: atom_id res chain seq x y z
N MET A 1 -3.18 0.70 22.56
CA MET A 1 -4.10 1.03 23.67
C MET A 1 -3.33 0.85 24.94
N ASP A 2 -3.48 1.77 25.88
CA ASP A 2 -2.92 1.57 27.21
C ASP A 2 -3.59 0.34 27.86
N PRO A 3 -2.84 -0.71 28.25
CA PRO A 3 -3.41 -1.87 28.92
C PRO A 3 -4.14 -1.52 30.23
N GLU A 4 -3.77 -0.40 30.85
CA GLU A 4 -4.35 0.10 32.10
C GLU A 4 -5.58 0.99 31.87
N GLY A 5 -5.88 1.31 30.60
CA GLY A 5 -7.08 2.07 30.21
C GLY A 5 -7.04 3.55 30.56
N THR A 6 -5.88 4.11 30.90
CA THR A 6 -5.68 5.51 31.27
C THR A 6 -5.76 6.44 30.06
N PHE A 7 -5.39 5.94 28.88
CA PHE A 7 -5.38 6.70 27.63
C PHE A 7 -6.14 5.99 26.50
N PHE A 8 -6.98 6.75 25.80
CA PHE A 8 -7.56 6.32 24.53
C PHE A 8 -7.04 7.19 23.39
N GLY A 9 -6.59 6.56 22.31
CA GLY A 9 -6.15 7.23 21.09
C GLY A 9 -7.20 7.11 20.01
N VAL A 10 -7.57 8.24 19.38
CA VAL A 10 -8.40 8.24 18.18
C VAL A 10 -7.51 8.53 16.98
N MET A 11 -7.48 7.60 16.03
CA MET A 11 -6.76 7.77 14.77
C MET A 11 -7.76 7.85 13.62
N THR A 12 -7.63 8.89 12.80
CA THR A 12 -8.44 9.09 11.60
C THR A 12 -7.55 9.33 10.38
N ASP A 13 -8.03 8.88 9.23
CA ASP A 13 -7.45 9.18 7.92
C ASP A 13 -8.21 10.37 7.32
N THR A 14 -7.57 11.55 7.33
CA THR A 14 -8.12 12.77 6.73
C THR A 14 -7.74 12.93 5.27
N ALA A 15 -6.74 12.18 4.79
CA ALA A 15 -6.22 12.27 3.42
C ALA A 15 -6.94 11.29 2.47
N GLY A 16 -7.40 10.14 2.97
CA GLY A 16 -8.16 9.13 2.23
C GLY A 16 -7.32 8.07 1.51
N HIS A 17 -6.00 8.25 1.46
CA HIS A 17 -5.06 7.30 0.83
C HIS A 17 -5.05 5.95 1.58
N GLY A 18 -4.94 5.98 2.92
CA GLY A 18 -4.97 4.78 3.75
C GLY A 18 -6.31 4.07 3.68
N THR A 19 -7.41 4.82 3.64
CA THR A 19 -8.77 4.29 3.50
C THR A 19 -8.95 3.57 2.17
N SER A 20 -8.51 4.19 1.07
CA SER A 20 -8.60 3.59 -0.27
C SER A 20 -7.73 2.34 -0.40
N SER A 21 -6.54 2.36 0.20
CA SER A 21 -5.64 1.20 0.27
C SER A 21 -6.27 0.05 1.06
N ALA A 22 -6.77 0.32 2.27
CA ALA A 22 -7.43 -0.68 3.12
C ALA A 22 -8.73 -1.22 2.47
N ALA A 23 -9.49 -0.38 1.79
CA ALA A 23 -10.70 -0.78 1.09
C ALA A 23 -10.39 -1.71 -0.10
N SER A 24 -9.28 -1.50 -0.80
CA SER A 24 -8.81 -2.40 -1.87
C SER A 24 -8.49 -3.81 -1.33
N ILE A 25 -8.03 -3.92 -0.08
CA ILE A 25 -7.81 -5.19 0.60
C ILE A 25 -9.15 -5.79 1.06
N ALA A 26 -9.89 -5.10 1.93
CA ALA A 26 -10.92 -5.73 2.78
C ALA A 26 -12.31 -5.11 2.68
N SER A 27 -12.60 -4.25 1.69
CA SER A 27 -13.96 -3.73 1.52
C SER A 27 -14.97 -4.87 1.40
N LYS A 28 -16.01 -4.84 2.25
CA LYS A 28 -17.08 -5.85 2.24
C LYS A 28 -17.94 -5.80 0.98
N GLY A 29 -17.93 -4.69 0.24
CA GLY A 29 -18.75 -4.51 -0.96
C GLY A 29 -20.26 -4.54 -0.69
N VAL A 30 -20.70 -4.09 0.50
CA VAL A 30 -22.12 -4.07 0.88
C VAL A 30 -22.85 -2.82 0.39
N VAL A 31 -22.12 -1.72 0.22
CA VAL A 31 -22.66 -0.44 -0.24
C VAL A 31 -22.71 -0.42 -1.76
N GLU A 32 -23.81 0.09 -2.29
CA GLU A 32 -24.04 0.28 -3.71
C GLU A 32 -23.77 1.73 -4.11
N TYR A 33 -23.01 1.92 -5.19
CA TYR A 33 -22.56 3.21 -5.67
C TYR A 33 -23.10 3.47 -7.08
N ASP A 34 -23.50 4.71 -7.31
CA ASP A 34 -23.78 5.22 -8.66
C ASP A 34 -22.50 5.80 -9.24
N ILE A 35 -21.71 4.95 -9.90
CA ILE A 35 -20.40 5.38 -10.39
C ILE A 35 -20.56 6.19 -11.67
N TYR A 36 -21.27 5.68 -12.67
CA TYR A 36 -21.32 6.29 -14.00
C TYR A 36 -22.53 7.20 -14.20
N ASN A 37 -23.23 7.57 -13.13
CA ASN A 37 -24.48 8.35 -13.16
C ASN A 37 -25.49 7.73 -14.14
N ASN A 38 -25.63 6.41 -14.06
CA ASN A 38 -26.56 5.63 -14.86
C ASN A 38 -27.49 4.83 -13.95
N THR A 39 -28.49 4.14 -14.50
CA THR A 39 -29.43 3.35 -13.69
C THR A 39 -28.79 2.16 -12.98
N SER A 40 -27.53 1.82 -13.29
CA SER A 40 -26.81 0.70 -12.71
C SER A 40 -26.09 1.09 -11.42
N LYS A 41 -26.17 0.22 -10.41
CA LYS A 41 -25.44 0.36 -9.15
C LYS A 41 -24.31 -0.66 -9.07
N TYR A 42 -23.19 -0.25 -8.48
CA TYR A 42 -21.97 -1.06 -8.40
C TYR A 42 -21.53 -1.26 -6.96
N LYS A 43 -21.05 -2.46 -6.64
CA LYS A 43 -20.44 -2.78 -5.34
C LYS A 43 -18.94 -2.83 -5.49
N ILE A 44 -18.22 -2.05 -4.69
CA ILE A 44 -16.76 -2.02 -4.72
C ILE A 44 -16.23 -2.93 -3.60
N LYS A 45 -15.89 -4.16 -3.98
CA LYS A 45 -15.41 -5.23 -3.08
C LYS A 45 -13.88 -5.25 -3.05
N GLY A 46 -13.30 -5.44 -1.87
CA GLY A 46 -11.86 -5.71 -1.73
C GLY A 46 -11.51 -7.15 -2.13
N VAL A 47 -10.23 -7.44 -2.29
CA VAL A 47 -9.73 -8.76 -2.68
C VAL A 47 -9.96 -9.82 -1.59
N ALA A 48 -9.71 -9.48 -0.33
CA ALA A 48 -9.97 -10.31 0.85
C ALA A 48 -10.97 -9.63 1.81
N PRO A 49 -12.28 -9.61 1.48
CA PRO A 49 -13.30 -9.02 2.33
C PRO A 49 -13.37 -9.63 3.72
N GLY A 50 -12.93 -10.88 3.90
CA GLY A 50 -12.90 -11.57 5.20
C GLY A 50 -11.77 -11.09 6.12
N ALA A 51 -10.73 -10.46 5.58
CA ALA A 51 -9.56 -10.03 6.33
C ALA A 51 -9.91 -8.94 7.35
N LYS A 52 -9.14 -8.92 8.44
CA LYS A 52 -9.17 -7.84 9.44
C LYS A 52 -8.07 -6.83 9.10
N ILE A 53 -8.34 -5.54 9.32
CA ILE A 53 -7.39 -4.47 9.07
C ILE A 53 -6.91 -3.91 10.40
N ILE A 54 -5.59 -3.79 10.56
CA ILE A 54 -4.95 -3.05 11.65
C ILE A 54 -4.40 -1.76 11.03
N PRO A 55 -5.07 -0.60 11.20
CA PRO A 55 -4.57 0.66 10.68
C PRO A 55 -3.39 1.13 11.55
N VAL A 56 -2.23 1.33 10.93
CA VAL A 56 -1.06 1.90 11.60
C VAL A 56 -0.66 3.19 10.90
N LYS A 57 -0.75 4.31 11.62
CA LYS A 57 -0.42 5.63 11.09
C LYS A 57 1.04 5.94 11.39
N ALA A 58 1.90 5.76 10.39
CA ALA A 58 3.31 6.10 10.45
C ALA A 58 3.65 7.01 9.27
N LEU A 59 3.76 8.32 9.53
CA LEU A 59 4.02 9.33 8.50
C LEU A 59 5.50 9.72 8.41
N TRP A 60 6.30 9.35 9.41
CA TRP A 60 7.73 9.65 9.47
C TRP A 60 8.58 8.40 9.65
N PHE A 61 9.87 8.56 9.33
CA PHE A 61 10.87 7.49 9.35
C PHE A 61 10.90 6.73 10.70
N GLY A 62 10.93 7.45 11.82
CA GLY A 62 10.94 6.85 13.16
C GLY A 62 9.68 6.04 13.43
N ASP A 63 8.51 6.63 13.17
CA ASP A 63 7.22 5.97 13.41
C ASP A 63 7.07 4.68 12.59
N THR A 64 7.68 4.60 11.41
CA THR A 64 7.61 3.44 10.53
C THR A 64 8.30 2.23 11.15
N VAL A 65 9.51 2.41 11.68
CA VAL A 65 10.27 1.30 12.29
C VAL A 65 9.54 0.77 13.50
N TYR A 66 9.04 1.66 14.37
CA TYR A 66 8.22 1.27 15.52
C TYR A 66 6.93 0.56 15.09
N ALA A 67 6.24 1.07 14.07
CA ALA A 67 5.03 0.48 13.52
C ALA A 67 5.27 -0.94 12.99
N TRP A 68 6.35 -1.15 12.24
CA TRP A 68 6.69 -2.45 11.68
C TRP A 68 7.08 -3.45 12.76
N LEU A 69 7.93 -3.07 13.72
CA LEU A 69 8.30 -3.92 14.85
C LEU A 69 7.07 -4.29 15.69
N TRP A 70 6.22 -3.32 15.98
CA TRP A 70 4.97 -3.56 16.70
C TRP A 70 4.04 -4.51 15.95
N ALA A 71 3.83 -4.30 14.65
CA ALA A 71 3.02 -5.18 13.81
C ALA A 71 3.61 -6.60 13.70
N ALA A 72 4.94 -6.70 13.67
CA ALA A 72 5.68 -7.95 13.69
C ALA A 72 5.66 -8.67 15.05
N GLY A 73 5.08 -8.07 16.11
CA GLY A 73 4.92 -8.71 17.42
C GLY A 73 5.97 -8.33 18.45
N PHE A 74 6.76 -7.29 18.21
CA PHE A 74 7.75 -6.79 19.18
C PHE A 74 7.15 -5.65 20.02
N ASP A 75 7.51 -5.61 21.30
CA ASP A 75 7.26 -4.46 22.17
C ASP A 75 8.58 -3.83 22.63
N SER A 76 8.58 -2.51 22.78
CA SER A 76 9.71 -1.78 23.33
C SER A 76 9.64 -1.80 24.85
N LYS A 77 10.42 -2.68 25.49
CA LYS A 77 10.55 -2.82 26.95
C LYS A 77 11.98 -2.48 27.36
N ASP A 78 12.17 -1.52 28.26
CA ASP A 78 13.49 -1.08 28.74
C ASP A 78 14.51 -0.78 27.61
N ASN A 79 14.07 -0.05 26.57
CA ASN A 79 14.84 0.26 25.36
C ASN A 79 15.29 -0.97 24.55
N LYS A 80 14.65 -2.12 24.73
CA LYS A 80 14.86 -3.33 23.94
C LYS A 80 13.57 -3.74 23.24
N TRP A 81 13.71 -4.28 22.04
CA TRP A 81 12.62 -4.91 21.31
C TRP A 81 12.50 -6.37 21.74
N VAL A 82 11.40 -6.72 22.39
CA VAL A 82 11.12 -8.06 22.89
C VAL A 82 9.98 -8.65 22.09
N PHE A 83 10.17 -9.85 21.55
CA PHE A 83 9.12 -10.55 20.81
C PHE A 83 8.08 -11.14 21.77
N GLU A 84 6.80 -10.84 21.56
CA GLU A 84 5.70 -11.28 22.42
C GLU A 84 5.14 -12.68 22.02
N GLY A 85 5.89 -13.44 21.23
CA GLY A 85 5.58 -14.83 20.86
C GLY A 85 4.72 -15.01 19.61
N LYS A 86 4.12 -13.95 19.05
CA LYS A 86 3.45 -13.99 17.74
C LYS A 86 3.38 -12.62 17.07
N PRO A 87 3.43 -12.55 15.72
CA PRO A 87 3.09 -11.33 14.99
C PRO A 87 1.67 -10.86 15.29
N ARG A 88 1.46 -9.54 15.24
CA ARG A 88 0.13 -8.92 15.38
C ARG A 88 -0.61 -8.83 14.04
N ALA A 89 0.14 -8.82 12.95
CA ALA A 89 -0.38 -8.91 11.59
C ALA A 89 0.33 -10.03 10.82
N ASP A 90 -0.41 -10.75 9.99
CA ASP A 90 0.15 -11.77 9.10
C ASP A 90 0.84 -11.11 7.87
N ILE A 91 0.29 -9.97 7.41
CA ILE A 91 0.75 -9.22 6.25
C ILE A 91 0.80 -7.72 6.59
N ILE A 92 1.92 -7.08 6.27
CA ILE A 92 2.10 -5.63 6.33
C ILE A 92 2.04 -5.08 4.90
N SER A 93 1.10 -4.16 4.64
CA SER A 93 0.89 -3.54 3.32
C SER A 93 1.39 -2.09 3.30
N ASN A 94 2.51 -1.84 2.62
CA ASN A 94 3.15 -0.53 2.50
C ASN A 94 2.89 0.10 1.12
N SER A 95 2.02 1.09 1.07
CA SER A 95 1.67 1.83 -0.17
C SER A 95 2.30 3.22 -0.25
N TRP A 96 3.55 3.34 0.22
CA TRP A 96 4.32 4.58 0.30
C TRP A 96 5.79 4.31 -0.03
N GLY A 97 6.58 5.37 -0.20
CA GLY A 97 8.02 5.28 -0.42
C GLY A 97 8.64 6.65 -0.65
N VAL A 98 9.97 6.71 -0.62
CA VAL A 98 10.75 7.92 -0.87
C VAL A 98 11.46 7.79 -2.22
N SER A 99 11.08 8.65 -3.16
CA SER A 99 11.60 8.65 -4.53
C SER A 99 12.86 9.50 -4.73
N ASN A 100 13.22 10.37 -3.78
CA ASN A 100 14.36 11.29 -3.94
C ASN A 100 15.68 10.65 -3.48
N PHE A 101 16.66 10.65 -4.37
CA PHE A 101 18.01 10.16 -4.16
C PHE A 101 19.00 11.33 -3.94
N PRO A 102 19.93 11.29 -2.97
CA PRO A 102 20.03 10.43 -1.78
C PRO A 102 19.60 11.20 -0.52
N SER A 103 18.43 10.91 0.02
CA SER A 103 17.99 11.48 1.31
C SER A 103 18.77 10.93 2.53
N LEU A 104 19.36 9.74 2.40
CA LEU A 104 20.08 9.02 3.46
C LEU A 104 21.53 8.67 3.08
N GLN A 105 22.11 9.29 2.04
CA GLN A 105 23.47 8.99 1.52
C GLN A 105 23.72 7.49 1.22
N SER A 106 22.65 6.70 1.08
CA SER A 106 22.66 5.26 0.84
C SER A 106 21.76 4.91 -0.35
N GLY A 107 22.10 3.81 -1.03
CA GLY A 107 21.34 3.32 -2.18
C GLY A 107 20.02 2.67 -1.75
N PRO A 108 18.92 2.83 -2.52
CA PRO A 108 17.70 2.06 -2.33
C PRO A 108 17.95 0.56 -2.22
N GLY A 109 17.43 -0.07 -1.17
CA GLY A 109 17.63 -1.49 -0.89
C GLY A 109 18.77 -1.77 0.09
N LEU A 110 19.72 -0.83 0.24
CA LEU A 110 20.82 -0.89 1.20
C LEU A 110 20.64 0.10 2.36
N ASP A 111 19.61 0.92 2.31
CA ASP A 111 19.24 1.83 3.38
C ASP A 111 18.67 1.08 4.58
N ILE A 112 18.73 1.74 5.73
CA ILE A 112 18.29 1.21 7.02
C ILE A 112 16.82 0.74 7.02
N LEU A 113 15.89 1.36 6.27
CA LEU A 113 14.51 0.85 6.20
C LEU A 113 14.43 -0.42 5.39
N SER A 114 15.12 -0.49 4.25
CA SER A 114 15.18 -1.71 3.45
C SER A 114 15.83 -2.87 4.19
N LEU A 115 16.85 -2.59 5.01
CA LEU A 115 17.49 -3.58 5.88
C LEU A 115 16.56 -4.06 7.00
N ILE A 116 15.88 -3.15 7.70
CA ILE A 116 14.89 -3.51 8.72
C ILE A 116 13.75 -4.32 8.09
N LEU A 117 13.25 -3.92 6.91
CA LEU A 117 12.24 -4.67 6.17
C LEU A 117 12.74 -6.10 5.92
N SER A 118 13.96 -6.24 5.39
CA SER A 118 14.58 -7.54 5.12
C SER A 118 14.65 -8.43 6.37
N VAL A 119 15.09 -7.84 7.48
CA VAL A 119 15.20 -8.53 8.77
C VAL A 119 13.83 -9.01 9.25
N LEU A 120 12.77 -8.21 9.10
CA LEU A 120 11.42 -8.59 9.54
C LEU A 120 10.77 -9.66 8.66
N VAL A 121 11.12 -9.76 7.38
CA VAL A 121 10.56 -10.82 6.53
C VAL A 121 11.15 -12.19 6.88
N ILE A 122 12.41 -12.24 7.30
CA ILE A 122 13.13 -13.51 7.50
C ILE A 122 12.87 -14.05 8.93
N PRO A 123 12.49 -15.34 9.07
CA PRO A 123 12.36 -15.97 10.38
C PRO A 123 13.67 -15.99 11.18
N HIS A 124 13.59 -16.05 12.51
CA HIS A 124 14.72 -16.22 13.43
C HIS A 124 15.78 -15.10 13.45
N THR A 125 15.52 -13.94 12.82
CA THR A 125 16.50 -12.85 12.71
C THR A 125 16.62 -11.98 13.97
N LEU A 126 15.51 -11.77 14.68
CA LEU A 126 15.43 -10.88 15.85
C LEU A 126 15.14 -11.64 17.16
N ASP A 127 14.55 -12.83 17.07
CA ASP A 127 14.24 -13.73 18.18
C ASP A 127 14.18 -15.17 17.65
N ASP A 128 14.64 -16.15 18.42
CA ASP A 128 14.67 -17.57 18.02
C ASP A 128 13.29 -18.14 17.68
N ASN A 129 12.20 -17.55 18.18
CA ASN A 129 10.83 -17.97 17.87
C ASN A 129 10.12 -17.07 16.87
N TYR A 130 10.81 -16.07 16.31
CA TYR A 130 10.20 -15.13 15.37
C TYR A 130 9.93 -15.81 14.01
N PRO A 131 8.67 -15.90 13.55
CA PRO A 131 8.34 -16.61 12.31
C PRO A 131 8.55 -15.78 11.03
N GLY A 132 8.96 -14.52 11.14
CA GLY A 132 8.92 -13.56 10.03
C GLY A 132 7.52 -12.99 9.80
N VAL A 133 7.43 -11.89 9.06
CA VAL A 133 6.15 -11.30 8.61
C VAL A 133 6.20 -10.98 7.12
N THR A 134 5.13 -11.26 6.39
CA THR A 134 5.07 -10.91 4.96
C THR A 134 4.92 -9.40 4.83
N ILE A 135 5.84 -8.75 4.10
CA ILE A 135 5.77 -7.31 3.83
C ILE A 135 5.61 -7.10 2.33
N VAL A 136 4.49 -6.49 1.94
CA VAL A 136 4.19 -6.10 0.56
C VAL A 136 4.40 -4.60 0.43
N THR A 137 5.19 -4.17 -0.55
CA THR A 137 5.50 -2.77 -0.81
C THR A 137 5.11 -2.37 -2.23
N SER A 138 4.73 -1.11 -2.42
CA SER A 138 4.50 -0.55 -3.75
C SER A 138 5.82 -0.19 -4.43
N ALA A 139 6.03 -0.51 -5.70
CA ALA A 139 7.32 -0.24 -6.38
C ALA A 139 7.69 1.25 -6.46
N GLY A 140 6.69 2.13 -6.49
CA GLY A 140 6.84 3.57 -6.70
C GLY A 140 6.29 4.02 -8.04
N ASN A 141 6.09 5.33 -8.18
CA ASN A 141 5.50 5.94 -9.38
C ASN A 141 6.52 6.81 -10.13
N SER A 142 7.81 6.44 -10.10
CA SER A 142 8.92 7.25 -10.58
C SER A 142 9.52 6.76 -11.90
N GLY A 143 8.85 5.86 -12.62
CA GLY A 143 9.34 5.43 -13.93
C GLY A 143 9.12 6.50 -15.03
N HIS A 144 9.46 6.24 -16.30
CA HIS A 144 9.73 4.94 -16.94
C HIS A 144 11.18 4.55 -17.13
N GLY A 145 12.11 5.32 -16.56
CA GLY A 145 13.52 4.94 -16.54
C GLY A 145 13.79 3.61 -15.82
N TYR A 146 14.95 3.04 -16.08
CA TYR A 146 15.49 1.90 -15.33
C TYR A 146 15.96 2.34 -13.94
N GLY A 147 15.88 1.44 -12.96
CA GLY A 147 16.42 1.66 -11.61
C GLY A 147 15.71 2.76 -10.82
N THR A 148 14.40 2.91 -10.99
CA THR A 148 13.62 4.01 -10.38
C THR A 148 12.89 3.60 -9.10
N LEU A 149 13.25 2.45 -8.52
CA LEU A 149 12.73 2.05 -7.21
C LEU A 149 13.36 2.91 -6.10
N GLY A 150 12.52 3.31 -5.16
CA GLY A 150 12.92 4.11 -4.00
C GLY A 150 12.98 3.29 -2.72
N LEU A 151 13.18 4.00 -1.61
CA LEU A 151 13.20 3.47 -0.25
C LEU A 151 11.75 3.29 0.25
N PRO A 152 11.41 2.26 1.05
CA PRO A 152 12.11 0.98 1.29
C PRO A 152 11.82 -0.07 0.20
N ASN A 153 11.23 0.35 -0.92
CA ASN A 153 10.56 -0.52 -1.88
C ASN A 153 11.54 -1.32 -2.75
N ALA A 154 12.82 -0.94 -2.75
CA ALA A 154 13.92 -1.70 -3.32
C ALA A 154 14.50 -2.77 -2.36
N SER A 155 13.88 -3.01 -1.20
CA SER A 155 14.32 -4.06 -0.27
C SER A 155 14.33 -5.44 -0.96
N PRO A 156 15.39 -6.25 -0.81
CA PRO A 156 15.50 -7.53 -1.50
C PRO A 156 14.43 -8.55 -1.13
N TYR A 157 14.04 -8.63 0.15
CA TYR A 157 13.20 -9.72 0.65
C TYR A 157 11.71 -9.36 0.79
N GLY A 158 11.35 -8.08 0.69
CA GLY A 158 9.95 -7.67 0.60
C GLY A 158 9.35 -8.00 -0.78
N ILE A 159 8.02 -8.15 -0.84
CA ILE A 159 7.29 -8.30 -2.10
C ILE A 159 6.99 -6.92 -2.64
N THR A 160 7.71 -6.49 -3.67
CA THR A 160 7.55 -5.21 -4.34
C THR A 160 6.62 -5.34 -5.54
N VAL A 161 5.61 -4.48 -5.59
CA VAL A 161 4.50 -4.57 -6.54
C VAL A 161 4.47 -3.39 -7.51
N GLY A 162 4.64 -3.67 -8.79
CA GLY A 162 4.42 -2.71 -9.87
C GLY A 162 2.95 -2.62 -10.33
N ALA A 163 2.64 -1.62 -11.14
CA ALA A 163 1.28 -1.31 -11.56
C ALA A 163 1.02 -1.61 -13.05
N THR A 164 -0.15 -2.18 -13.32
CA THR A 164 -0.70 -2.40 -14.67
C THR A 164 -2.04 -1.70 -14.87
N THR A 165 -2.48 -1.64 -16.12
CA THR A 165 -3.73 -1.01 -16.56
C THR A 165 -4.93 -1.97 -16.55
N ASN A 166 -6.11 -1.52 -16.13
CA ASN A 166 -7.40 -2.20 -16.34
C ASN A 166 -8.44 -1.35 -17.11
N ASN A 167 -8.18 -0.06 -17.29
CA ASN A 167 -8.98 0.93 -18.04
C ASN A 167 -10.41 1.18 -17.54
N VAL A 168 -10.78 0.75 -16.33
CA VAL A 168 -12.14 1.01 -15.79
C VAL A 168 -12.42 2.50 -15.56
N PHE A 169 -11.38 3.32 -15.49
CA PHE A 169 -11.45 4.76 -15.30
C PHE A 169 -11.59 5.54 -16.62
N VAL A 170 -11.42 4.90 -17.78
CA VAL A 170 -11.48 5.58 -19.09
C VAL A 170 -12.88 6.16 -19.30
N GLY A 171 -12.95 7.45 -19.65
CA GLY A 171 -14.21 8.17 -19.80
C GLY A 171 -14.83 8.68 -18.50
N TYR A 172 -14.18 8.49 -17.35
CA TYR A 172 -14.67 8.96 -16.04
C TYR A 172 -13.88 10.17 -15.51
N GLY A 173 -14.60 11.17 -15.00
CA GLY A 173 -14.03 12.31 -14.27
C GLY A 173 -12.92 13.02 -15.06
N SER A 174 -11.79 13.29 -14.39
CA SER A 174 -10.63 13.96 -15.00
C SER A 174 -9.94 13.18 -16.12
N PHE A 175 -10.29 11.91 -16.30
CA PHE A 175 -9.75 11.04 -17.35
C PHE A 175 -10.64 11.00 -18.59
N LYS A 176 -11.81 11.64 -18.54
CA LYS A 176 -12.69 11.79 -19.69
C LYS A 176 -12.05 12.70 -20.74
N ASP A 177 -12.15 12.28 -22.00
CA ASP A 177 -11.66 13.01 -23.17
C ASP A 177 -10.15 13.36 -23.12
N GLN A 178 -9.38 12.63 -22.31
CA GLN A 178 -7.95 12.82 -22.19
C GLN A 178 -7.19 12.04 -23.28
N PRO A 179 -6.46 12.71 -24.18
CA PRO A 179 -5.76 12.04 -25.29
C PRO A 179 -4.79 10.94 -24.82
N ARG A 180 -4.16 11.13 -23.67
CA ARG A 180 -3.18 10.19 -23.09
C ARG A 180 -3.77 8.82 -22.73
N PHE A 181 -5.04 8.79 -22.29
CA PHE A 181 -5.69 7.54 -21.86
C PHE A 181 -6.55 6.93 -22.97
N GLY A 182 -6.77 7.68 -24.05
CA GLY A 182 -7.62 7.28 -25.17
C GLY A 182 -9.10 7.23 -24.80
N ASN A 183 -9.91 6.77 -25.74
CA ASN A 183 -11.36 6.58 -25.56
C ASN A 183 -11.76 5.10 -25.71
N THR A 184 -10.81 4.19 -25.57
CA THR A 184 -11.03 2.74 -25.75
C THR A 184 -10.43 1.97 -24.58
N THR A 185 -11.02 0.83 -24.25
CA THR A 185 -10.54 -0.08 -23.20
C THR A 185 -9.78 -1.28 -23.75
N VAL A 186 -9.51 -1.28 -25.08
CA VAL A 186 -8.96 -2.42 -25.84
C VAL A 186 -7.58 -2.85 -25.32
N HIS A 187 -6.69 -1.89 -25.05
CA HIS A 187 -5.34 -2.17 -24.55
C HIS A 187 -5.29 -2.12 -23.03
N ASN A 188 -5.46 -3.27 -22.37
CA ASN A 188 -5.35 -3.43 -20.92
C ASN A 188 -4.24 -4.42 -20.54
N ASN A 189 -4.00 -4.60 -19.24
CA ASN A 189 -2.96 -5.46 -18.66
C ASN A 189 -1.52 -5.12 -19.05
N ASN A 190 -1.27 -3.90 -19.52
CA ASN A 190 0.07 -3.39 -19.79
C ASN A 190 0.67 -2.75 -18.54
N VAL A 191 1.99 -2.78 -18.41
CA VAL A 191 2.71 -2.03 -17.37
C VAL A 191 2.48 -0.54 -17.60
N VAL A 192 2.01 0.16 -16.57
CA VAL A 192 1.70 1.59 -16.69
C VAL A 192 2.97 2.45 -16.67
N ASP A 193 2.94 3.55 -17.41
CA ASP A 193 4.11 4.39 -17.66
C ASP A 193 4.77 4.98 -16.40
N PHE A 194 4.05 5.17 -15.29
CA PHE A 194 4.63 5.66 -14.04
C PHE A 194 5.24 4.56 -13.15
N SER A 195 4.86 3.28 -13.31
CA SER A 195 5.26 2.21 -12.38
C SER A 195 6.78 2.04 -12.33
N SER A 196 7.44 2.27 -11.20
CA SER A 196 8.91 2.18 -11.12
C SER A 196 9.47 0.85 -11.65
N ARG A 197 10.62 0.91 -12.32
CA ARG A 197 11.28 -0.25 -12.94
C ARG A 197 12.60 -0.57 -12.26
N GLY A 198 12.94 -1.84 -12.23
CA GLY A 198 14.27 -2.29 -11.88
C GLY A 198 15.33 -1.99 -12.95
N PRO A 199 16.52 -2.60 -12.82
CA PRO A 199 16.92 -3.46 -11.71
C PRO A 199 17.03 -2.68 -10.38
N GLY A 200 17.06 -3.37 -9.25
CA GLY A 200 17.50 -2.74 -8.00
C GLY A 200 18.98 -2.34 -8.06
N ILE A 201 19.47 -1.61 -7.06
CA ILE A 201 20.82 -1.03 -7.11
C ILE A 201 21.94 -2.09 -7.15
N ILE A 202 21.65 -3.30 -6.66
CA ILE A 202 22.57 -4.45 -6.69
C ILE A 202 22.38 -5.34 -7.92
N GLY A 203 21.51 -4.95 -8.86
CA GLY A 203 21.23 -5.72 -10.08
C GLY A 203 20.13 -6.77 -9.93
N ASP A 204 19.43 -6.81 -8.78
CA ASP A 204 18.35 -7.75 -8.52
C ASP A 204 17.08 -7.43 -9.35
N PRO A 205 16.30 -8.46 -9.75
CA PRO A 205 15.08 -8.25 -10.51
C PRO A 205 13.99 -7.64 -9.64
N LYS A 206 13.54 -6.43 -10.00
CA LYS A 206 12.42 -5.71 -9.36
C LYS A 206 11.57 -4.98 -10.42
N PRO A 207 10.28 -4.69 -10.15
CA PRO A 207 9.48 -5.21 -9.03
C PRO A 207 9.25 -6.73 -9.16
N ASP A 208 8.91 -7.40 -8.05
CA ASP A 208 8.77 -8.86 -8.02
C ASP A 208 7.53 -9.33 -8.79
N ILE A 209 6.43 -8.58 -8.67
CA ILE A 209 5.16 -8.88 -9.35
C ILE A 209 4.43 -7.60 -9.75
N MET A 210 3.40 -7.78 -10.59
CA MET A 210 2.57 -6.70 -11.12
C MET A 210 1.12 -6.90 -10.71
N SER A 211 0.40 -5.82 -10.42
CA SER A 211 -1.05 -5.84 -10.19
C SER A 211 -1.72 -4.57 -10.71
N ILE A 212 -3.05 -4.54 -10.73
CA ILE A 212 -3.83 -3.40 -11.22
C ILE A 212 -3.51 -2.17 -10.35
N GLY A 213 -3.01 -1.12 -10.98
CA GLY A 213 -2.67 0.12 -10.27
C GLY A 213 -2.86 1.39 -11.09
N ALA A 214 -3.15 1.29 -12.39
CA ALA A 214 -3.51 2.45 -13.21
C ALA A 214 -4.98 2.85 -12.99
N TYR A 215 -5.29 3.25 -11.75
CA TYR A 215 -6.58 3.74 -11.28
C TYR A 215 -7.74 2.75 -11.33
N SER A 216 -8.46 2.66 -10.22
CA SER A 216 -9.78 2.04 -10.17
C SER A 216 -10.58 2.63 -9.00
N PHE A 217 -11.85 2.29 -8.94
CA PHE A 217 -12.75 2.80 -7.92
C PHE A 217 -12.51 2.11 -6.58
N THR A 218 -12.43 2.90 -5.51
CA THR A 218 -12.33 2.43 -4.13
C THR A 218 -13.29 3.24 -3.25
N PRO A 219 -13.88 2.63 -2.20
CA PRO A 219 -14.46 3.40 -1.11
C PRO A 219 -13.42 4.37 -0.53
N THR A 220 -13.89 5.55 -0.10
CA THR A 220 -13.02 6.59 0.47
C THR A 220 -13.62 7.16 1.75
N THR A 221 -12.93 8.12 2.37
CA THR A 221 -13.35 8.77 3.60
C THR A 221 -14.63 9.58 3.39
N ILE A 222 -15.61 9.36 4.25
CA ILE A 222 -16.89 10.10 4.26
C ILE A 222 -16.89 11.28 5.26
N SER A 223 -15.92 11.30 6.18
CA SER A 223 -15.80 12.31 7.22
C SER A 223 -14.88 13.45 6.75
N LYS A 224 -15.44 14.61 6.42
CA LYS A 224 -14.67 15.82 6.06
C LYS A 224 -15.11 17.04 6.87
N ILE A 225 -14.16 17.96 7.06
CA ILE A 225 -14.33 19.20 7.84
C ILE A 225 -15.29 20.18 7.15
N LYS A 226 -15.46 20.08 5.82
CA LYS A 226 -16.43 20.87 5.05
C LYS A 226 -17.35 19.96 4.25
N LYS A 227 -18.64 20.29 4.25
CA LYS A 227 -19.67 19.63 3.42
C LYS A 227 -19.46 20.05 1.97
N ASP A 228 -19.01 19.10 1.15
CA ASP A 228 -18.93 19.27 -0.30
C ASP A 228 -19.93 18.31 -0.96
N PRO A 229 -21.04 18.83 -1.51
CA PRO A 229 -22.07 18.01 -2.15
C PRO A 229 -21.61 17.35 -3.46
N SER A 230 -20.43 17.70 -3.99
CA SER A 230 -19.86 17.06 -5.19
C SER A 230 -19.03 15.80 -4.89
N GLN A 231 -18.80 15.48 -3.61
CA GLN A 231 -17.96 14.35 -3.23
C GLN A 231 -18.75 13.07 -2.99
N ASN A 232 -18.41 12.06 -3.78
CA ASN A 232 -18.96 10.72 -3.66
C ASN A 232 -18.29 9.95 -2.50
N ALA A 233 -18.99 8.94 -1.97
CA ALA A 233 -18.45 7.99 -0.99
C ALA A 233 -17.45 6.97 -1.60
N PHE A 234 -16.98 7.23 -2.83
CA PHE A 234 -15.96 6.50 -3.55
C PHE A 234 -15.04 7.50 -4.27
N THR A 235 -13.82 7.05 -4.61
CA THR A 235 -12.85 7.83 -5.38
C THR A 235 -12.19 6.96 -6.43
N LEU A 236 -11.53 7.60 -7.41
CA LEU A 236 -10.48 6.94 -8.17
C LEU A 236 -9.19 6.95 -7.35
N PHE A 237 -8.67 5.77 -7.08
CA PHE A 237 -7.40 5.55 -6.39
C PHE A 237 -6.47 4.81 -7.35
N GLY A 238 -5.20 5.20 -7.41
CA GLY A 238 -4.24 4.65 -8.36
C GLY A 238 -2.80 4.86 -7.94
N GLY A 239 -1.88 4.43 -8.80
CA GLY A 239 -0.48 4.26 -8.49
C GLY A 239 -0.15 2.82 -8.13
N THR A 240 1.14 2.52 -7.95
CA THR A 240 1.57 1.28 -7.30
C THR A 240 1.02 1.16 -5.87
N SER A 241 0.61 2.27 -5.26
CA SER A 241 -0.15 2.33 -4.01
C SER A 241 -1.52 1.65 -4.07
N MET A 242 -2.08 1.42 -5.26
CA MET A 242 -3.26 0.55 -5.43
C MET A 242 -2.86 -0.89 -5.73
N ALA A 243 -1.79 -1.09 -6.49
CA ALA A 243 -1.33 -2.44 -6.86
C ALA A 243 -0.90 -3.27 -5.64
N ALA A 244 -0.11 -2.66 -4.74
CA ALA A 244 0.36 -3.30 -3.51
C ALA A 244 -0.78 -3.86 -2.63
N PRO A 245 -1.83 -3.10 -2.26
CA PRO A 245 -2.90 -3.62 -1.43
C PRO A 245 -3.73 -4.70 -2.13
N LEU A 246 -3.85 -4.70 -3.47
CA LEU A 246 -4.50 -5.82 -4.17
C LEU A 246 -3.71 -7.12 -4.02
N VAL A 247 -2.37 -7.05 -4.07
CA VAL A 247 -1.49 -8.20 -3.78
C VAL A 247 -1.59 -8.60 -2.30
N SER A 248 -1.57 -7.65 -1.37
CA SER A 248 -1.74 -7.94 0.06
C SER A 248 -3.07 -8.63 0.33
N GLY A 249 -4.15 -8.19 -0.32
CA GLY A 249 -5.43 -8.87 -0.24
C GLY A 249 -5.40 -10.26 -0.87
N SER A 250 -4.67 -10.46 -1.96
CA SER A 250 -4.51 -11.79 -2.57
C SER A 250 -3.75 -12.77 -1.67
N ALA A 251 -2.74 -12.27 -0.94
CA ALA A 251 -2.00 -13.07 0.03
C ALA A 251 -2.80 -13.37 1.31
N ALA A 252 -3.83 -12.57 1.61
CA ALA A 252 -4.70 -12.73 2.77
C ALA A 252 -5.98 -13.55 2.50
N PHE A 253 -6.25 -13.90 1.23
CA PHE A 253 -7.46 -14.60 0.79
C PHE A 253 -7.37 -16.11 1.02
#